data_AF-A0AAX1Q6I2-F1
#
_entry.id   AF-A0AAX1Q6I2-F1
#
_cell.length_a   1.000
_cell.length_b   1.000
_cell.length_c   1.000
_cell.angle_alpha   90.00
_cell.angle_beta   90.00
_cell.angle_gamma   90.00
#
_symmetry.space_group_name_H-M   'P 1'
#
loop_
_entity.id
_entity.type
_entity.pdbx_description
1 polymer ?
#
loop_
_entity_poly.entity_id
_entity_poly.type
_entity_poly.pdbx_seq_one_letter_code
_entity_poly.pdbx_strand_id
1 'polypeptide(L)'
;MKIFLNALLVSVSASLLYIFIMFVTPMILMMIGSSAFTSSPGMFGHTLYVLHIADQEFLSKATNLGLILSFILGGVLYYGGRTLRNKWLHQNL
;
A
#
# COMPACT_ATOMS: atom_id res chain seq x y z
N MET A 1 14.60 11.48 18.45
CA MET A 1 14.91 11.56 17.00
C MET A 1 14.91 10.20 16.29
N LYS A 2 15.68 9.19 16.74
CA LYS A 2 15.76 7.86 16.06
C LYS A 2 14.40 7.18 15.83
N ILE A 3 13.48 7.25 16.79
CA ILE A 3 12.15 6.62 16.69
C ILE A 3 11.33 7.19 15.54
N PHE A 4 11.33 8.52 15.44
CA PHE A 4 10.61 9.27 14.41
C PHE A 4 11.18 9.01 13.02
N LEU A 5 12.51 8.99 12.88
CA LEU A 5 13.18 8.65 11.62
C LEU A 5 12.84 7.24 11.15
N ASN A 6 12.84 6.26 12.05
CA ASN A 6 12.45 4.89 11.71
C ASN A 6 10.97 4.80 11.31
N ALA A 7 10.08 5.54 11.98
CA ALA A 7 8.68 5.62 11.59
C ALA A 7 8.52 6.20 10.18
N LEU A 8 9.22 7.31 9.89
CA LEU A 8 9.24 7.92 8.56
C LEU A 8 9.75 6.95 7.49
N LEU A 9 10.84 6.22 7.75
CA LEU A 9 11.36 5.23 6.80
C LEU A 9 10.31 4.15 6.49
N VAL A 10 9.63 3.63 7.51
CA VAL A 10 8.59 2.61 7.32
C VAL A 10 7.39 3.18 6.54
N SER A 11 6.98 4.42 6.83
CA SER A 11 5.95 5.14 6.08
C SER A 11 6.31 5.32 4.60
N VAL A 12 7.54 5.77 4.31
CA VAL A 12 8.03 5.92 2.93
C VAL A 12 8.11 4.56 2.23
N SER A 13 8.62 3.52 2.90
CA SER A 13 8.65 2.17 2.36
C SER A 13 7.26 1.63 2.03
N ALA A 14 6.26 1.90 2.89
CA ALA A 14 4.88 1.50 2.62
C ALA A 14 4.29 2.22 1.39
N SER A 15 4.56 3.51 1.22
CA SER A 15 4.17 4.25 0.01
C SER A 15 4.86 3.73 -1.26
N LEU A 16 6.16 3.41 -1.18
CA LEU A 16 6.89 2.81 -2.29
C LEU A 16 6.33 1.43 -2.65
N LEU A 17 5.99 0.62 -1.64
CA LEU A 17 5.35 -0.67 -1.85
C LEU A 17 3.99 -0.53 -2.54
N TYR A 18 3.19 0.47 -2.16
CA TYR A 18 1.93 0.78 -2.86
C TYR A 18 2.14 1.08 -4.34
N ILE A 19 3.11 1.95 -4.68
CA ILE A 19 3.44 2.27 -6.08
C ILE A 19 3.91 1.00 -6.81
N PHE A 20 4.77 0.21 -6.17
CA PHE A 20 5.29 -1.03 -6.74
C PHE A 20 4.18 -2.04 -7.04
N ILE A 21 3.23 -2.23 -6.11
CA ILE A 21 2.07 -3.10 -6.33
C ILE A 21 1.24 -2.60 -7.52
N MET A 22 0.94 -1.29 -7.59
CA MET A 22 0.19 -0.73 -8.72
C MET A 22 0.87 -0.97 -10.07
N PHE A 23 2.19 -1.04 -10.10
CA PHE A 23 2.95 -1.36 -11.31
C PHE A 23 2.95 -2.87 -11.64
N VAL A 24 3.14 -3.72 -10.64
CA VAL A 24 3.29 -5.17 -10.82
C VAL A 24 1.96 -5.89 -11.02
N THR A 25 0.88 -5.46 -10.37
CA THR A 25 -0.46 -6.07 -10.47
C THR A 25 -0.95 -6.25 -11.92
N PRO A 26 -0.94 -5.23 -12.80
CA PRO A 26 -1.38 -5.43 -14.18
C PRO A 26 -0.50 -6.43 -14.93
N MET A 27 0.81 -6.45 -14.70
CA MET A 27 1.72 -7.43 -15.33
C MET A 27 1.36 -8.86 -14.94
N ILE A 28 1.13 -9.11 -13.64
CA ILE A 28 0.71 -10.43 -13.14
C ILE A 28 -0.65 -10.84 -13.73
N LEU A 29 -1.63 -9.92 -13.77
CA LEU A 29 -2.96 -10.19 -14.31
C LEU A 29 -2.90 -10.54 -15.81
N MET A 30 -2.11 -9.82 -16.60
CA MET A 30 -1.90 -10.14 -18.01
C MET A 30 -1.20 -11.48 -18.20
N MET A 31 -0.21 -11.83 -17.36
CA MET A 31 0.47 -13.12 -17.41
C MET A 31 -0.45 -14.31 -17.09
N ILE A 32 -1.48 -14.11 -16.27
CA ILE A 32 -2.49 -15.13 -15.95
C ILE A 32 -3.55 -15.25 -17.07
N GLY A 33 -3.50 -14.38 -18.09
CA GLY A 33 -4.44 -14.38 -19.21
C GLY A 33 -5.74 -13.63 -18.92
N SER A 34 -5.77 -12.76 -17.89
CA SER A 34 -6.92 -11.91 -17.62
C SER A 34 -7.01 -10.81 -18.67
N SER A 35 -7.93 -10.95 -19.64
CA SER A 35 -8.12 -10.01 -20.75
C SER A 35 -9.00 -8.80 -20.43
N ALA A 36 -9.84 -8.90 -19.38
CA ALA A 36 -10.73 -7.82 -18.97
C ALA A 36 -10.82 -7.75 -17.45
N PHE A 37 -10.25 -6.71 -16.86
CA PHE A 37 -10.31 -6.48 -15.41
C PHE A 37 -10.38 -5.00 -15.09
N THR A 38 -11.35 -4.60 -14.28
CA THR A 38 -11.51 -3.21 -13.82
C THR A 38 -11.68 -3.16 -12.31
N SER A 39 -10.90 -2.32 -11.65
CA SER A 39 -10.98 -2.08 -10.20
C SER A 39 -10.65 -0.63 -9.87
N SER A 40 -11.56 0.03 -9.15
CA SER A 40 -11.43 1.43 -8.74
C SER A 40 -12.00 1.65 -7.34
N PRO A 41 -11.46 0.98 -6.30
CA PRO A 41 -12.01 1.09 -4.96
C PRO A 41 -11.94 2.53 -4.48
N GLY A 42 -13.08 3.03 -4.01
CA GLY A 42 -13.23 4.38 -3.50
C GLY A 42 -13.27 4.42 -1.97
N MET A 43 -12.76 5.50 -1.41
CA MET A 43 -12.94 5.87 -0.01
C MET A 43 -13.25 7.37 0.06
N PHE A 44 -14.29 7.75 0.81
CA PHE A 44 -14.74 9.15 0.93
C PHE A 44 -15.03 9.84 -0.42
N GLY A 45 -15.56 9.09 -1.40
CA GLY A 45 -15.85 9.63 -2.75
C GLY A 45 -14.62 9.79 -3.66
N HIS A 46 -13.43 9.37 -3.21
CA HIS A 46 -12.19 9.43 -3.98
C HIS A 46 -11.62 8.03 -4.22
N THR A 47 -11.12 7.77 -5.42
CA THR A 47 -10.47 6.49 -5.75
C THR A 47 -9.14 6.34 -5.02
N LEU A 48 -8.88 5.14 -4.48
CA LEU A 48 -7.61 4.75 -3.87
C LEU A 48 -6.59 4.36 -4.93
N TYR A 49 -7.05 3.70 -5.98
CA TYR A 49 -6.29 3.39 -7.18
C TYR A 49 -7.26 3.16 -8.33
N VAL A 50 -6.75 3.16 -9.56
CA VAL A 50 -7.51 2.75 -10.74
C VAL A 50 -6.69 1.74 -11.50
N LEU A 51 -7.31 0.59 -11.79
CA LEU A 51 -6.71 -0.47 -12.58
C LEU A 51 -7.73 -0.92 -13.61
N HIS A 52 -7.35 -0.85 -14.88
CA HIS A 52 -8.20 -1.21 -16.01
C HIS A 52 -7.36 -1.96 -17.03
N ILE A 53 -7.74 -3.18 -17.36
CA ILE A 53 -7.09 -4.02 -18.36
C ILE A 53 -8.14 -4.30 -19.44
N ALA A 54 -7.80 -4.01 -20.68
CA ALA A 54 -8.61 -4.30 -21.85
C ALA A 54 -7.71 -4.87 -22.95
N ASP A 55 -7.88 -6.16 -23.22
CA ASP A 55 -7.13 -6.93 -24.21
C ASP A 55 -5.61 -6.88 -23.98
N GLN A 56 -4.89 -6.07 -24.77
CA GLN A 56 -3.43 -5.91 -24.69
C GLN A 56 -3.00 -4.60 -24.01
N GLU A 57 -3.95 -3.76 -23.62
CA GLU A 57 -3.69 -2.49 -22.97
C GLU A 57 -4.02 -2.57 -21.48
N PHE A 58 -3.17 -1.96 -20.66
CA PHE A 58 -3.44 -1.76 -19.25
C PHE A 58 -3.30 -0.28 -18.89
N LEU A 59 -4.22 0.20 -18.08
CA LEU A 59 -4.19 1.49 -17.43
C LEU A 59 -4.09 1.24 -15.92
N SER A 60 -2.99 1.67 -15.34
CA SER A 60 -2.76 1.63 -13.89
C SER A 60 -2.46 3.03 -13.40
N LYS A 61 -3.28 3.53 -12.48
CA LYS A 61 -3.15 4.87 -11.89
C LYS A 61 -3.08 4.77 -10.37
N ALA A 62 -1.90 5.04 -9.85
CA ALA A 62 -1.71 5.35 -8.43
C ALA A 62 -2.31 6.74 -8.15
N THR A 63 -3.05 6.86 -7.05
CA THR A 63 -3.69 8.14 -6.67
C THR A 63 -2.98 8.75 -5.47
N ASN A 64 -3.11 10.08 -5.33
CA ASN A 64 -2.56 10.79 -4.18
C ASN A 64 -3.18 10.28 -2.86
N LEU A 65 -4.47 9.95 -2.87
CA LEU A 65 -5.14 9.42 -1.67
C LEU A 65 -4.57 8.07 -1.28
N GLY A 66 -4.39 7.15 -2.23
CA GLY A 66 -3.76 5.85 -1.97
C GLY A 66 -2.33 5.99 -1.44
N LEU A 67 -1.56 6.94 -1.97
CA LEU A 67 -0.21 7.23 -1.51
C LEU A 67 -0.18 7.74 -0.05
N ILE A 68 -1.04 8.71 0.27
CA ILE A 68 -1.15 9.31 1.61
C ILE A 68 -1.59 8.25 2.61
N LEU A 69 -2.61 7.44 2.28
CA LEU A 69 -3.09 6.37 3.16
C LEU A 69 -2.01 5.32 3.39
N SER A 70 -1.23 4.95 2.36
CA SER A 70 -0.12 4.01 2.50
C SER A 70 0.98 4.57 3.42
N PHE A 71 1.26 5.87 3.34
CA PHE A 71 2.20 6.55 4.21
C PHE A 71 1.74 6.50 5.68
N ILE A 72 0.48 6.85 5.92
CA ILE A 72 -0.15 6.81 7.25
C ILE A 72 -0.13 5.38 7.78
N LEU A 73 -0.47 4.39 6.95
CA LEU A 73 -0.46 2.97 7.30
C LEU A 73 0.92 2.52 7.76
N GLY A 74 2.00 2.90 7.07
CA GLY A 74 3.35 2.56 7.50
C GLY A 74 3.70 3.14 8.88
N GLY A 75 3.20 4.33 9.20
CA GLY A 75 3.36 4.92 10.53
C GLY A 75 2.60 4.14 11.59
N VAL A 76 1.34 3.81 11.31
CA VAL A 76 0.49 2.98 12.19
C VAL A 76 1.13 1.62 12.43
N LEU A 77 1.66 0.96 11.40
CA LEU A 77 2.34 -0.32 11.51
C LEU A 77 3.58 -0.23 12.40
N TYR A 78 4.38 0.82 12.24
CA TYR A 78 5.58 1.01 13.06
C TYR A 78 5.23 1.21 14.54
N TYR A 79 4.32 2.14 14.86
CA TYR A 79 3.95 2.44 16.25
C TYR A 79 3.11 1.31 16.88
N GLY A 80 2.21 0.71 16.12
CA GLY A 80 1.41 -0.44 16.53
C GLY A 80 2.27 -1.66 16.82
N GLY A 81 3.17 -2.02 15.89
CA GLY A 81 4.11 -3.12 16.07
C GLY A 81 5.05 -2.90 17.26
N ARG A 82 5.53 -1.67 17.46
CA ARG A 82 6.32 -1.31 18.63
C ARG A 82 5.55 -1.48 19.94
N THR A 83 4.30 -1.03 19.98
CA THR A 83 3.44 -1.13 21.17
C THR A 83 3.15 -2.58 21.51
N LEU A 84 2.81 -3.40 20.50
CA LEU A 84 2.58 -4.83 20.64
C LEU A 84 3.81 -5.56 21.18
N ARG A 85 4.99 -5.27 20.62
CA ARG A 85 6.25 -5.85 21.09
C ARG A 85 6.55 -5.51 22.55
N ASN A 86 6.33 -4.25 22.96
CA ASN A 86 6.54 -3.84 24.35
C ASN A 86 5.57 -4.55 25.31
N LYS A 87 4.29 -4.67 24.95
CA LYS A 87 3.31 -5.41 25.77
C LYS A 87 3.69 -6.89 25.91
N TRP A 88 4.12 -7.52 24.82
CA TRP A 88 4.53 -8.92 24.83
C TRP A 88 5.75 -9.17 25.71
N LEU A 89 6.74 -8.28 25.69
CA LEU A 89 7.92 -8.38 26.55
C LEU A 89 7.59 -8.23 28.05
N HIS A 90 6.64 -7.36 28.41
CA HIS A 90 6.22 -7.16 29.80
C HIS A 90 5.31 -8.26 30.36
N GLN A 91 4.73 -9.12 29.51
CA GLN A 91 3.92 -10.26 29.96
C GLN A 91 4.75 -11.54 30.14
N ASN A 92 5.97 -11.59 29.60
CA ASN A 92 6.82 -12.79 29.55
C ASN A 92 8.14 -12.63 30.35
N LEU A 93 8.25 -11.59 31.18
CA LEU A 93 9.34 -11.32 32.13
C LEU A 93 8.74 -11.22 33.54
#